data_AF-A0A6G0W7L3-F1
#
_entry.id   AF-A0A6G0W7L3-F1
#
_cell.length_a   1.000
_cell.length_b   1.000
_cell.length_c   1.000
_cell.angle_alpha   90.00
_cell.angle_beta   90.00
_cell.angle_gamma   90.00
#
_symmetry.space_group_name_H-M   'P 1'
#
loop_
_entity.id
_entity.type
_entity.pdbx_description
1 polymer ?
#
loop_
_entity_poly.entity_id
_entity_poly.type
_entity_poly.pdbx_seq_one_letter_code
_entity_poly.pdbx_strand_id
1 'polypeptide(L)'
;MAIDNSTASTPRRNRRNCIVPDCPNQAYARQLCCRHGAKKTCSVPGCDLRARTHGICFTHGAPKSRCDEPGCNHPAQARKKCVKHGGGRRCTAHGCTSHARYKGKCQRHTATDTPVDMMALWGTPNDDTTTTTHRRSYSIDSTDDVAAVDIAPCQLLDDIMTEYLEPLDFKRETCRDEMMMEIYSLLVTL
;
A
#
# COMPACT_ATOMS: atom_id res chain seq x y z
N MET A 1 -30.00 -30.58 27.20
CA MET A 1 -29.26 -31.03 26.01
C MET A 1 -28.23 -29.95 25.69
N ALA A 2 -26.96 -30.16 26.05
CA ALA A 2 -25.88 -29.22 25.73
C ALA A 2 -25.29 -29.62 24.38
N ILE A 3 -25.32 -28.69 23.42
CA ILE A 3 -24.76 -28.85 22.09
C ILE A 3 -23.25 -28.62 22.20
N ASP A 4 -22.46 -29.64 21.89
CA ASP A 4 -21.01 -29.59 21.85
C ASP A 4 -20.57 -28.86 20.57
N ASN A 5 -20.20 -27.58 20.70
CA ASN A 5 -19.60 -26.84 19.59
C ASN A 5 -18.11 -27.17 19.44
N SER A 6 -17.83 -28.43 19.12
CA SER A 6 -16.52 -28.89 18.68
C SER A 6 -16.32 -28.48 17.23
N THR A 7 -15.83 -27.25 17.00
CA THR A 7 -15.36 -26.83 15.67
C THR A 7 -14.09 -27.63 15.31
N ALA A 8 -14.28 -28.86 14.81
CA ALA A 8 -13.21 -29.68 14.27
C ALA A 8 -12.62 -28.98 13.05
N SER A 9 -11.53 -28.24 13.24
CA SER A 9 -10.73 -27.72 12.14
C SER A 9 -10.19 -28.92 11.36
N THR A 10 -10.62 -29.07 10.11
CA THR A 10 -10.13 -30.12 9.21
C THR A 10 -8.60 -30.25 9.28
N PRO A 11 -8.04 -31.48 9.32
CA PRO A 11 -6.60 -31.67 9.40
C PRO A 11 -5.95 -31.00 8.19
N ARG A 12 -4.96 -30.13 8.46
CA ARG A 12 -4.18 -29.49 7.40
C ARG A 12 -3.49 -30.60 6.63
N ARG A 13 -3.94 -30.89 5.40
CA ARG A 13 -3.24 -31.81 4.50
C ARG A 13 -1.80 -31.32 4.42
N ASN A 14 -0.88 -32.14 4.93
CA ASN A 14 0.53 -31.79 5.03
C ASN A 14 1.08 -31.66 3.60
N ARG A 15 1.04 -30.45 3.01
CA ARG A 15 1.56 -30.26 1.65
C ARG A 15 3.07 -30.37 1.74
N ARG A 16 3.62 -31.20 0.85
CA ARG A 16 5.04 -31.54 0.75
C ARG A 16 5.92 -30.29 0.63
N ASN A 17 7.16 -30.40 1.07
CA ASN A 17 8.18 -29.38 0.86
C ASN A 17 8.53 -29.27 -0.62
N CYS A 18 9.20 -28.18 -0.97
CA CYS A 18 9.77 -27.98 -2.28
C CYS A 18 10.75 -29.12 -2.63
N ILE A 19 10.71 -29.57 -3.88
CA ILE A 19 11.58 -30.65 -4.40
C ILE A 19 13.06 -30.25 -4.48
N VAL A 20 13.35 -28.94 -4.49
CA VAL A 20 14.74 -28.47 -4.44
C VAL A 20 15.37 -28.91 -3.11
N PRO A 21 16.52 -29.59 -3.13
CA PRO A 21 17.22 -30.02 -1.92
C PRO A 21 17.40 -28.87 -0.93
N ASP A 22 17.28 -29.18 0.36
CA ASP A 22 17.47 -28.24 1.47
C ASP A 22 16.56 -27.00 1.45
N CYS A 23 15.44 -27.04 0.69
CA CYS A 23 14.45 -25.98 0.71
C CYS A 23 13.37 -26.24 1.77
N PRO A 24 13.30 -25.45 2.85
CA PRO A 24 12.28 -25.63 3.89
C PRO A 24 10.90 -25.12 3.44
N ASN A 25 10.82 -24.46 2.29
CA ASN A 25 9.59 -23.86 1.82
C ASN A 25 8.60 -24.93 1.34
N GLN A 26 7.34 -24.74 1.68
CA GLN A 26 6.26 -25.58 1.19
C GLN A 26 6.11 -25.48 -0.34
N ALA A 27 5.87 -26.63 -0.98
CA ALA A 27 5.53 -26.66 -2.40
C ALA A 27 4.18 -25.98 -2.64
N TYR A 28 4.15 -25.06 -3.60
CA TYR A 28 2.96 -24.34 -4.02
C TYR A 28 2.32 -24.99 -5.26
N ALA A 29 3.14 -25.28 -6.27
CA ALA A 29 2.73 -25.90 -7.53
C ALA A 29 3.91 -26.63 -8.16
N ARG A 30 3.65 -27.70 -8.93
CA ARG A 30 4.69 -28.51 -9.61
C ARG A 30 5.80 -28.99 -8.66
N GLN A 31 5.44 -29.31 -7.41
CA GLN A 31 6.37 -29.70 -6.35
C GLN A 31 7.42 -28.63 -5.98
N LEU A 32 7.30 -27.40 -6.49
CA LEU A 32 8.23 -26.30 -6.25
C LEU A 32 7.59 -25.25 -5.33
N CYS A 33 8.40 -24.49 -4.61
CA CYS A 33 7.95 -23.32 -3.86
C CYS A 33 7.89 -22.08 -4.76
N CYS A 34 7.32 -20.98 -4.25
CA CYS A 34 7.19 -19.74 -5.01
C CYS A 34 8.55 -19.13 -5.43
N ARG A 35 9.63 -19.42 -4.70
CA ARG A 35 11.00 -19.01 -5.02
C ARG A 35 11.66 -19.90 -6.09
N HIS A 36 11.30 -21.18 -6.14
CA HIS A 36 11.89 -22.15 -7.07
C HIS A 36 10.98 -22.42 -8.28
N GLY A 37 10.31 -21.40 -8.82
CA GLY A 37 9.60 -21.53 -10.10
C GLY A 37 8.17 -22.07 -10.03
N ALA A 38 7.54 -22.12 -8.84
CA ALA A 38 6.10 -22.45 -8.77
C ALA A 38 5.18 -21.38 -9.38
N LYS A 39 5.66 -20.14 -9.50
CA LYS A 39 4.97 -19.05 -10.22
C LYS A 39 5.74 -18.68 -11.47
N LYS A 40 5.02 -18.34 -12.53
CA LYS A 40 5.62 -17.85 -13.78
C LYS A 40 6.27 -16.49 -13.54
N THR A 41 7.41 -16.25 -14.18
CA THR A 41 8.03 -14.92 -14.28
C THR A 41 7.27 -14.06 -15.29
N CYS A 42 7.50 -12.76 -15.23
CA CYS A 42 6.97 -11.82 -16.19
C CYS A 42 7.47 -12.18 -17.60
N SER A 43 6.58 -12.12 -18.59
CA SER A 43 6.91 -12.43 -19.99
C SER A 43 7.76 -11.36 -20.68
N VAL A 44 7.98 -10.21 -20.03
CA VAL A 44 8.81 -9.13 -20.55
C VAL A 44 10.28 -9.53 -20.43
N PRO A 45 11.08 -9.47 -21.51
CA PRO A 45 12.49 -9.86 -21.49
C PRO A 45 13.27 -9.01 -20.48
N GLY A 46 14.14 -9.64 -19.70
CA GLY A 46 14.92 -8.99 -18.64
C GLY A 46 14.14 -8.69 -17.35
N CYS A 47 12.91 -9.19 -17.18
CA CYS A 47 12.12 -8.98 -15.97
C CYS A 47 12.08 -10.21 -15.06
N ASP A 48 12.72 -10.11 -13.89
CA ASP A 48 12.71 -11.17 -12.87
C ASP A 48 11.49 -11.13 -11.93
N LEU A 49 10.59 -10.15 -12.13
CA LEU A 49 9.38 -10.05 -11.34
C LEU A 49 8.42 -11.19 -11.67
N ARG A 50 7.61 -11.57 -10.69
CA ARG A 50 6.61 -12.61 -10.87
C ARG A 50 5.41 -12.10 -11.66
N ALA A 51 4.97 -12.89 -12.64
CA ALA A 51 3.73 -12.63 -13.35
C ALA A 51 2.53 -12.72 -12.41
N ARG A 52 1.51 -11.92 -12.73
CA ARG A 52 0.21 -11.88 -12.06
C ARG A 52 -0.83 -12.44 -13.01
N THR A 53 -1.51 -11.56 -13.73
CA THR A 53 -2.52 -11.90 -14.74
C THR A 53 -1.93 -11.64 -16.12
N HIS A 54 -2.35 -12.41 -17.13
CA HIS A 54 -1.87 -12.29 -18.52
C HIS A 54 -0.35 -12.44 -18.71
N GLY A 55 0.34 -13.11 -17.78
CA GLY A 55 1.78 -13.38 -17.91
C GLY A 55 2.71 -12.21 -17.59
N ILE A 56 2.18 -11.06 -17.20
CA ILE A 56 2.97 -9.85 -16.89
C ILE A 56 2.90 -9.50 -15.39
N CYS A 57 3.87 -8.73 -14.90
CA CYS A 57 3.88 -8.22 -13.53
C CYS A 57 3.15 -6.86 -13.42
N PHE A 58 2.96 -6.34 -12.20
CA PHE A 58 2.27 -5.05 -12.01
C PHE A 58 3.02 -3.87 -12.60
N THR A 59 4.36 -3.90 -12.62
CA THR A 59 5.16 -2.83 -13.23
C THR A 59 5.02 -2.81 -14.75
N HIS A 60 4.77 -3.97 -15.35
CA HIS A 60 4.52 -4.13 -16.78
C HIS A 60 3.02 -4.16 -17.14
N GLY A 61 2.15 -3.67 -16.26
CA GLY A 61 0.74 -3.42 -16.59
C GLY A 61 -0.24 -4.53 -16.25
N ALA A 62 0.13 -5.50 -15.40
CA ALA A 62 -0.86 -6.48 -14.95
C ALA A 62 -2.05 -5.78 -14.28
N PRO A 63 -3.30 -6.07 -14.69
CA PRO A 63 -4.46 -5.37 -14.15
C PRO A 63 -4.66 -5.67 -12.66
N LYS A 64 -4.92 -4.63 -11.88
CA LYS A 64 -5.44 -4.75 -10.51
C LYS A 64 -6.96 -4.81 -10.58
N SER A 65 -7.59 -5.70 -9.82
CA SER A 65 -9.04 -5.71 -9.66
C SER A 65 -9.49 -4.36 -9.09
N ARG A 66 -10.58 -3.81 -9.64
CA ARG A 66 -11.20 -2.59 -9.13
C ARG A 66 -12.13 -2.92 -7.96
N CYS A 67 -12.51 -1.88 -7.22
CA CYS A 67 -13.54 -1.97 -6.20
C CYS A 67 -14.90 -2.29 -6.84
N ASP A 68 -15.65 -3.21 -6.24
CA ASP A 68 -16.99 -3.62 -6.70
C ASP A 68 -18.06 -2.54 -6.46
N GLU A 69 -17.77 -1.50 -5.66
CA GLU A 69 -18.70 -0.39 -5.43
C GLU A 69 -18.93 0.43 -6.72
N PRO A 70 -20.19 0.76 -7.05
CA PRO A 70 -20.53 1.47 -8.28
C PRO A 70 -19.84 2.84 -8.34
N GLY A 71 -19.22 3.14 -9.48
CA GLY A 71 -18.47 4.40 -9.68
C GLY A 71 -17.09 4.45 -9.01
N CYS A 72 -16.65 3.41 -8.30
CA CYS A 72 -15.34 3.40 -7.66
C CYS A 72 -14.24 2.88 -8.60
N ASN A 73 -13.28 3.74 -8.96
CA ASN A 73 -12.11 3.36 -9.76
C ASN A 73 -10.87 2.97 -8.95
N HIS A 74 -10.97 2.95 -7.61
CA HIS A 74 -9.85 2.56 -6.76
C HIS A 74 -9.58 1.05 -6.82
N PRO A 75 -8.31 0.63 -6.70
CA PRO A 75 -7.96 -0.79 -6.68
C PRO A 75 -8.55 -1.47 -5.44
N ALA A 76 -9.13 -2.65 -5.64
CA ALA A 76 -9.54 -3.50 -4.55
C ALA A 76 -8.34 -4.09 -3.82
N GLN A 77 -8.44 -4.15 -2.50
CA GLN A 77 -7.42 -4.71 -1.62
C GLN A 77 -7.84 -6.09 -1.10
N ALA A 78 -9.03 -6.16 -0.49
CA ALA A 78 -9.61 -7.39 0.00
C ALA A 78 -11.13 -7.36 -0.21
N ARG A 79 -11.75 -8.55 -0.30
CA ARG A 79 -13.20 -8.69 -0.47
C ARG A 79 -13.74 -7.92 -1.69
N LYS A 80 -12.90 -7.74 -2.73
CA LYS A 80 -13.18 -6.92 -3.91
C LYS A 80 -13.55 -5.45 -3.62
N LYS A 81 -13.18 -4.93 -2.44
CA LYS A 81 -13.40 -3.53 -2.08
C LYS A 81 -12.07 -2.79 -1.89
N CYS A 82 -12.06 -1.49 -2.16
CA CYS A 82 -10.91 -0.62 -1.85
C CYS A 82 -10.87 -0.31 -0.34
N VAL A 83 -9.82 0.37 0.15
CA VAL A 83 -9.67 0.69 1.57
C VAL A 83 -10.87 1.47 2.11
N LYS A 84 -11.30 2.52 1.40
CA LYS A 84 -12.45 3.37 1.76
C LYS A 84 -13.76 2.59 1.83
N HIS A 85 -13.95 1.63 0.94
CA HIS A 85 -15.15 0.79 0.89
C HIS A 85 -15.06 -0.50 1.71
N GLY A 86 -14.09 -0.64 2.62
CA GLY A 86 -14.03 -1.77 3.56
C GLY A 86 -13.12 -2.94 3.16
N GLY A 87 -12.25 -2.73 2.17
CA GLY A 87 -11.15 -3.64 1.82
C GLY A 87 -9.94 -3.52 2.75
N GLY A 88 -9.86 -2.46 3.54
CA GLY A 88 -8.83 -2.28 4.57
C GLY A 88 -9.15 -3.04 5.86
N ARG A 89 -8.14 -3.58 6.53
CA ARG A 89 -8.28 -4.14 7.89
C ARG A 89 -8.30 -2.97 8.89
N ARG A 90 -9.14 -3.05 9.92
CA ARG A 90 -9.16 -2.08 11.03
C ARG A 90 -8.15 -2.46 12.10
N CYS A 91 -7.69 -1.47 12.85
CA CYS A 91 -6.87 -1.68 14.03
C CYS A 91 -7.65 -2.51 15.05
N THR A 92 -6.99 -3.49 15.67
CA THR A 92 -7.59 -4.33 16.71
C THR A 92 -7.52 -3.71 18.11
N ALA A 93 -7.05 -2.47 18.23
CA ALA A 93 -7.06 -1.73 19.49
C ALA A 93 -8.48 -1.25 19.77
N HIS A 94 -8.90 -1.34 21.03
CA HIS A 94 -10.27 -0.99 21.43
C HIS A 94 -10.60 0.46 21.05
N GLY A 95 -11.75 0.67 20.40
CA GLY A 95 -12.20 1.99 19.94
C GLY A 95 -11.40 2.61 18.78
N CYS A 96 -10.36 1.95 18.26
CA CYS A 96 -9.57 2.51 17.18
C CYS A 96 -10.22 2.32 15.80
N THR A 97 -10.57 3.42 15.14
CA THR A 97 -11.14 3.41 13.79
C THR A 97 -10.09 3.38 12.69
N SER A 98 -8.81 3.55 13.01
CA SER A 98 -7.73 3.61 12.03
C SER A 98 -7.46 2.25 11.37
N HIS A 99 -6.83 2.29 10.19
CA HIS A 99 -6.46 1.08 9.47
C HIS A 99 -5.22 0.41 10.05
N ALA A 100 -5.26 -0.93 10.12
CA ALA A 100 -4.11 -1.72 10.52
C ALA A 100 -3.03 -1.68 9.45
N ARG A 101 -1.79 -1.41 9.86
CA ARG A 101 -0.61 -1.43 9.00
C ARG A 101 0.27 -2.66 9.28
N TYR A 102 0.40 -3.05 10.55
CA TYR A 102 1.26 -4.17 10.95
C TYR A 102 0.62 -5.02 12.05
N LYS A 103 0.60 -6.35 11.88
CA LYS A 103 0.04 -7.33 12.84
C LYS A 103 -1.36 -6.98 13.39
N GLY A 104 -2.21 -6.34 12.59
CA GLY A 104 -3.56 -5.95 13.00
C GLY A 104 -3.63 -4.62 13.78
N LYS A 105 -2.52 -3.89 13.93
CA LYS A 105 -2.47 -2.59 14.61
C LYS A 105 -2.13 -1.45 13.64
N CYS A 106 -2.63 -0.24 13.92
CA CYS A 106 -2.25 0.98 13.19
C CYS A 106 -0.89 1.49 13.69
N GLN A 107 -0.27 2.45 12.99
CA GLN A 107 1.06 2.98 13.35
C GLN A 107 1.14 3.54 14.78
N ARG A 108 0.01 4.01 15.34
CA ARG A 108 -0.08 4.46 16.74
C ARG A 108 -0.13 3.33 17.76
N HIS A 109 -0.52 2.12 17.35
CA HIS A 109 -0.69 0.96 18.22
C HIS A 109 0.27 -0.19 17.85
N THR A 110 1.29 0.07 17.03
CA THR A 110 2.34 -0.92 16.73
C THR A 110 3.35 -1.10 17.85
N ALA A 111 3.52 -0.08 18.70
CA ALA A 111 4.28 -0.17 19.94
C ALA A 111 3.34 -0.69 21.02
N THR A 112 3.41 -2.00 21.27
CA THR A 112 2.98 -2.63 22.52
C THR A 112 1.54 -2.32 22.99
N ASP A 113 0.54 -2.92 22.33
CA ASP A 113 -0.70 -3.31 23.03
C ASP A 113 -0.43 -4.57 23.89
N THR A 114 0.59 -4.53 24.74
CA THR A 114 0.59 -5.37 25.93
C THR A 114 -0.26 -4.63 26.94
N PRO A 115 -1.27 -5.27 27.56
CA PRO A 115 -1.81 -4.77 28.82
C PRO A 115 -0.71 -4.95 29.87
N VAL A 116 0.35 -4.14 29.80
CA VAL A 116 1.23 -3.95 30.94
C VAL A 116 0.44 -3.11 31.91
N ASP A 117 -0.17 -3.81 32.85
CA ASP A 117 -0.34 -3.35 34.22
C ASP A 117 -0.73 -1.87 34.37
N MET A 118 -1.96 -1.54 33.98
CA MET A 118 -2.61 -0.27 34.33
C MET A 118 -2.81 -0.13 35.86
N MET A 119 -2.22 -1.01 36.67
CA MET A 119 -2.32 -1.02 38.13
C MET A 119 -0.98 -0.76 38.85
N ALA A 120 0.08 -0.35 38.14
CA ALA A 120 1.39 -0.08 38.76
C ALA A 120 1.93 1.37 38.61
N LEU A 121 1.17 2.30 38.02
CA LEU A 121 1.58 3.71 37.91
C LEU A 121 0.47 4.64 38.40
N TRP A 122 0.09 4.50 39.67
CA TRP A 122 -0.54 5.62 40.38
C TRP A 122 0.58 6.48 40.98
N GLY A 123 0.68 7.70 40.47
CA GLY A 123 1.61 8.75 40.92
C GLY A 123 2.19 9.45 39.69
N THR A 124 1.87 10.70 39.36
CA THR A 124 1.13 11.81 40.00
C THR A 124 0.56 12.68 38.87
N PRO A 125 -0.39 13.61 39.12
CA PRO A 125 -1.01 14.38 38.04
C PRO A 125 -0.10 15.50 37.53
N ASN A 126 -0.16 15.68 36.20
CA ASN A 126 0.16 16.86 35.39
C ASN A 126 1.64 17.16 35.11
N ASP A 127 2.06 16.98 33.85
CA ASP A 127 2.53 18.13 33.06
C ASP A 127 2.35 17.86 31.56
N ASP A 128 1.71 18.82 30.90
CA ASP A 128 1.63 18.94 29.46
C ASP A 128 3.02 19.31 28.91
N THR A 129 3.22 19.14 27.60
CA THR A 129 4.43 19.57 26.85
C THR A 129 5.55 18.53 26.74
N THR A 130 5.34 17.53 25.88
CA THR A 130 6.46 16.99 25.11
C THR A 130 6.04 16.76 23.66
N THR A 131 6.31 17.78 22.85
CA THR A 131 6.33 17.75 21.39
C THR A 131 7.30 16.67 20.92
N THR A 132 6.85 15.42 20.86
CA THR A 132 7.59 14.33 20.24
C THR A 132 7.37 14.42 18.74
N THR A 133 8.31 15.09 18.07
CA THR A 133 8.43 15.14 16.61
C THR A 133 8.57 13.73 16.06
N HIS A 134 7.44 13.07 15.77
CA HIS A 134 7.44 11.79 15.08
C HIS A 134 7.92 12.01 13.64
N ARG A 135 9.10 11.48 13.31
CA ARG A 135 9.56 11.34 11.92
C ARG A 135 8.50 10.55 11.14
N ARG A 136 7.74 11.26 10.30
CA ARG A 136 6.83 10.65 9.33
C ARG A 136 7.68 9.99 8.25
N SER A 137 7.94 8.70 8.35
CA SER A 137 8.40 7.91 7.20
C SER A 137 7.19 7.68 6.30
N TYR A 138 6.92 8.62 5.40
CA TYR A 138 5.88 8.49 4.40
C TYR A 138 6.25 7.33 3.46
N SER A 139 5.42 6.29 3.45
CA SER A 139 5.40 5.33 2.36
C SER A 139 4.48 5.89 1.29
N ILE A 140 5.06 6.18 0.12
CA ILE A 140 4.45 6.72 -1.12
C ILE A 140 3.20 6.00 -1.66
N ASP A 141 2.74 4.92 -1.03
CA ASP A 141 1.57 4.13 -1.42
C ASP A 141 0.33 4.44 -0.53
N SER A 142 0.31 5.59 0.16
CA SER A 142 -0.80 6.02 1.04
C SER A 142 -1.19 7.47 0.76
N THR A 143 -2.23 7.66 -0.04
CA THR A 143 -2.87 8.96 -0.28
C THR A 143 -3.83 9.39 0.83
N ASP A 144 -3.87 8.66 1.95
CA ASP A 144 -4.85 8.87 3.01
C ASP A 144 -4.10 9.24 4.31
N ASP A 145 -3.54 10.45 4.39
CA ASP A 145 -3.14 11.12 5.65
C ASP A 145 -3.08 12.66 5.50
N VAL A 146 -4.00 13.25 4.73
CA VAL A 146 -4.45 14.63 4.94
C VAL A 146 -5.85 14.56 5.55
N ALA A 147 -5.89 14.23 6.84
CA ALA A 147 -7.08 14.52 7.65
C ALA A 147 -7.11 16.04 7.87
N ALA A 148 -8.28 16.62 7.62
CA ALA A 148 -8.59 18.03 7.73
C ALA A 148 -7.99 18.67 8.99
N VAL A 149 -7.15 19.68 8.79
CA VAL A 149 -7.04 20.78 9.74
C VAL A 149 -8.08 21.79 9.27
N ASP A 150 -9.01 22.14 10.16
CA ASP A 150 -9.96 23.23 9.95
C ASP A 150 -9.19 24.53 9.68
N ILE A 151 -9.02 24.88 8.40
CA ILE A 151 -8.64 26.24 8.00
C ILE A 151 -9.96 26.97 7.79
N ALA A 152 -10.40 27.67 8.83
CA ALA A 152 -11.30 28.80 8.69
C ALA A 152 -10.69 29.81 7.67
N PRO A 153 -11.53 30.50 6.88
CA PRO A 153 -11.10 31.15 5.65
C PRO A 153 -10.05 32.23 5.90
N CYS A 154 -9.00 32.20 5.08
CA CYS A 154 -8.00 33.25 4.97
C CYS A 154 -8.66 34.56 4.50
N GLN A 155 -8.84 35.52 5.41
CA GLN A 155 -9.00 36.95 5.08
C GLN A 155 -7.81 37.77 5.60
N LEU A 156 -6.59 37.26 5.45
CA LEU A 156 -5.41 38.05 5.79
C LEU A 156 -4.14 37.66 5.03
N LEU A 157 -4.24 37.32 3.74
CA LEU A 157 -3.08 37.13 2.86
C LEU A 157 -3.35 37.58 1.41
N ASP A 158 -4.14 38.63 1.22
CA ASP A 158 -4.27 39.28 -0.10
C ASP A 158 -3.38 40.55 -0.23
N ASP A 159 -2.66 40.95 0.82
CA ASP A 159 -1.89 42.21 0.81
C ASP A 159 -0.35 42.07 0.70
N ILE A 160 0.20 40.86 0.46
CA ILE A 160 1.68 40.67 0.35
C ILE A 160 2.04 39.79 -0.86
N MET A 161 1.42 40.03 -2.01
CA MET A 161 1.77 39.29 -3.24
C MET A 161 1.83 40.15 -4.51
N THR A 162 2.14 41.45 -4.38
CA THR A 162 2.21 42.36 -5.53
C THR A 162 3.32 43.42 -5.45
N GLU A 163 4.56 43.10 -5.05
CA GLU A 163 5.64 44.07 -5.35
C GLU A 163 7.09 43.60 -5.54
N TYR A 164 7.49 42.34 -5.27
CA TYR A 164 8.91 42.01 -5.42
C TYR A 164 9.17 40.68 -6.15
N LEU A 165 9.67 40.85 -7.38
CA LEU A 165 10.53 39.99 -8.20
C LEU A 165 9.90 39.43 -9.49
N GLU A 166 10.37 40.01 -10.59
CA GLU A 166 10.22 39.61 -12.00
C GLU A 166 10.76 38.20 -12.31
N PRO A 167 10.31 37.57 -13.42
CA PRO A 167 10.51 36.14 -13.66
C PRO A 167 11.90 35.79 -14.19
N LEU A 168 12.58 34.85 -13.52
CA LEU A 168 13.72 34.15 -14.10
C LEU A 168 13.24 32.98 -14.95
N ASP A 169 13.53 33.05 -16.25
CA ASP A 169 13.42 31.99 -17.25
C ASP A 169 14.08 30.69 -16.77
N PHE A 170 13.27 29.63 -16.62
CA PHE A 170 13.79 28.27 -16.47
C PHE A 170 13.26 27.37 -17.58
N LYS A 171 14.12 27.21 -18.60
CA LYS A 171 14.00 26.27 -19.71
C LYS A 171 13.56 24.89 -19.21
N ARG A 172 12.38 24.46 -19.63
CA ARG A 172 11.89 23.09 -19.44
C ARG A 172 12.09 22.32 -20.75
N GLU A 173 13.33 21.91 -21.00
CA GLU A 173 13.70 21.01 -22.09
C GLU A 173 13.34 19.56 -21.71
N THR A 174 12.20 19.12 -22.26
CA THR A 174 12.02 17.86 -23.00
C THR A 174 12.79 16.60 -22.57
N CYS A 175 12.07 15.60 -22.04
CA CYS A 175 12.22 14.21 -22.51
C CYS A 175 10.95 13.40 -22.19
N ARG A 176 9.92 13.62 -22.98
CA ARG A 176 8.94 12.58 -23.30
C ARG A 176 8.74 12.64 -24.81
N ASP A 177 8.82 11.47 -25.42
CA ASP A 177 8.26 11.16 -26.73
C ASP A 177 9.14 11.52 -27.95
N GLU A 178 10.37 10.97 -27.98
CA GLU A 178 10.90 10.47 -29.25
C GLU A 178 10.13 9.20 -29.63
N MET A 179 9.15 9.32 -30.52
CA MET A 179 8.78 8.36 -31.57
C MET A 179 7.38 8.67 -32.12
N MET A 180 7.28 9.61 -33.06
CA MET A 180 6.36 9.52 -34.21
C MET A 180 7.06 10.24 -35.37
N MET A 181 7.82 9.55 -36.23
CA MET A 181 7.28 8.91 -37.43
C MET A 181 6.42 9.83 -38.33
N GLU A 182 6.82 11.10 -38.53
CA GLU A 182 6.28 11.89 -39.66
C GLU A 182 7.34 12.58 -40.55
N ILE A 183 8.63 12.53 -40.19
CA ILE A 183 9.69 13.09 -41.08
C ILE A 183 10.15 12.06 -42.14
N TYR A 184 9.98 10.76 -41.90
CA TYR A 184 10.47 9.71 -42.81
C TYR A 184 9.63 9.49 -44.08
N SER A 185 8.50 10.20 -44.28
CA SER A 185 7.73 10.13 -45.53
C SER A 185 7.76 11.41 -46.39
N LEU A 186 8.40 12.50 -45.94
CA LEU A 186 8.51 13.74 -46.72
C LEU A 186 9.90 13.95 -47.36
N LEU A 187 10.87 13.05 -47.11
CA LEU A 187 12.22 13.10 -47.70
C LEU A 187 12.46 12.06 -48.82
N VAL A 188 11.43 11.32 -49.27
CA VAL A 188 11.57 10.34 -50.37
C VAL A 188 10.84 10.79 -51.66
N THR A 189 10.27 11.99 -51.72
CA THR A 189 9.63 12.52 -52.94
C THR A 189 9.95 13.98 -53.28
N LEU A 190 11.07 14.54 -52.79
CA LEU A 190 11.67 15.77 -53.32
C LEU A 190 13.18 15.62 -53.43
#